data_AF-S4NXU0-F1
#
_entry.id   AF-S4NXU0-F1
#
_cell.length_a   1.000
_cell.length_b   1.000
_cell.length_c   1.000
_cell.angle_alpha   90.00
_cell.angle_beta   90.00
_cell.angle_gamma   90.00
#
_symmetry.space_group_name_H-M   'P 1'
#
loop_
_entity.id
_entity.type
_entity.pdbx_description
1 polymer ?
#
loop_
_entity_poly.entity_id
_entity_poly.type
_entity_poly.pdbx_seq_one_letter_code
_entity_poly.pdbx_strand_id
1 'polypeptide(L)'
;MLLLENFEDGYKKLASKLIHSLEWLSKNLRELKYVIKCDDDSFVRVDLIVRDLEAYAPEMKGHSISNYVSRKDSLSEYKGLYWGYFNGRAPVFKKGKWQEKAWFLCDTYLPYALGGGYVISRSIVDYVARNSDLLSNYNSEDVSMGVWTAALDAINRVHDTRFDTEWISRGCDNSMLVRHKQTPSDMFQMYTTLIHSQGLKLCKTDFTLRKYYNYNWNVLPSSCCKKNPSPEV
;
A
#
# COMPACT_ATOMS: atom_id res chain seq x y z
N MET A 1 -11.38 -9.15 15.59
CA MET A 1 -12.28 -8.92 14.43
C MET A 1 -13.12 -7.69 14.73
N LEU A 2 -13.14 -6.71 13.83
CA LEU A 2 -14.01 -5.53 13.93
C LEU A 2 -15.19 -5.71 12.99
N LEU A 3 -16.41 -5.49 13.48
CA LEU A 3 -17.63 -5.47 12.68
C LEU A 3 -18.23 -4.06 12.75
N LEU A 4 -18.57 -3.50 11.60
CA LEU A 4 -19.23 -2.19 11.50
C LEU A 4 -20.74 -2.41 11.38
N GLU A 5 -21.43 -2.53 12.51
CA GLU A 5 -22.83 -2.99 12.57
C GLU A 5 -23.80 -2.13 11.75
N ASN A 6 -23.56 -0.82 11.65
CA ASN A 6 -24.42 0.14 10.94
C ASN A 6 -23.77 0.65 9.64
N PHE A 7 -23.02 -0.21 8.94
CA PHE A 7 -22.37 0.14 7.69
C PHE A 7 -22.84 -0.76 6.55
N GLU A 8 -23.47 -0.15 5.55
CA GLU A 8 -23.83 -0.85 4.31
C GLU A 8 -22.59 -0.96 3.41
N ASP A 9 -22.11 -2.17 3.18
CA ASP A 9 -20.90 -2.41 2.38
C ASP A 9 -21.15 -2.21 0.88
N GLY A 10 -20.14 -1.73 0.19
CA GLY A 10 -20.18 -1.49 -1.24
C GLY A 10 -18.94 -0.80 -1.76
N TYR A 11 -18.61 -1.04 -3.03
CA TYR A 11 -17.38 -0.52 -3.63
C TYR A 11 -17.21 1.00 -3.47
N LYS A 12 -18.27 1.78 -3.73
CA LYS A 12 -18.23 3.24 -3.61
C LYS A 12 -18.12 3.75 -2.17
N LYS A 13 -18.30 2.86 -1.18
CA LYS A 13 -18.24 3.16 0.25
C LYS A 13 -16.93 2.68 0.88
N LEU A 14 -16.00 2.09 0.13
CA LEU A 14 -14.74 1.57 0.67
C LEU A 14 -13.92 2.64 1.43
N ALA A 15 -13.88 3.88 0.93
CA ALA A 15 -13.21 4.98 1.63
C ALA A 15 -13.84 5.25 3.01
N SER A 16 -15.19 5.30 3.08
CA SER A 16 -15.91 5.47 4.34
C SER A 16 -15.75 4.26 5.28
N LYS A 17 -15.73 3.03 4.72
CA LYS A 17 -15.44 1.80 5.48
C LYS A 17 -14.07 1.89 6.16
N LEU A 18 -13.07 2.38 5.41
CA LEU A 18 -11.74 2.57 5.95
C LEU A 18 -11.73 3.65 7.03
N ILE A 19 -12.35 4.81 6.82
CA ILE A 19 -12.47 5.87 7.84
C ILE A 19 -13.02 5.30 9.16
N HIS A 20 -14.17 4.62 9.12
CA HIS A 20 -14.76 4.04 10.33
C HIS A 20 -13.85 3.01 11.01
N SER A 21 -13.11 2.24 10.21
CA SER A 21 -12.13 1.31 10.75
C SER A 21 -10.97 2.04 11.45
N LEU A 22 -10.45 3.12 10.85
CA LEU A 22 -9.37 3.92 11.42
C LEU A 22 -9.81 4.70 12.66
N GLU A 23 -11.03 5.23 12.69
CA GLU A 23 -11.65 5.84 13.88
C GLU A 23 -11.70 4.86 15.05
N TRP A 24 -12.18 3.64 14.79
CA TRP A 24 -12.22 2.60 15.80
C TRP A 24 -10.81 2.22 16.29
N LEU A 25 -9.86 2.05 15.38
CA LEU A 25 -8.48 1.70 15.72
C LEU A 25 -7.80 2.81 16.55
N SER A 26 -7.92 4.07 16.12
CA SER A 26 -7.39 5.23 16.84
C SER A 26 -7.93 5.31 18.27
N LYS A 27 -9.25 5.13 18.43
CA LYS A 27 -9.93 5.23 19.72
C LYS A 27 -9.61 4.08 20.68
N ASN A 28 -9.55 2.85 20.16
CA ASN A 28 -9.55 1.65 21.01
C ASN A 28 -8.15 1.02 21.20
N LEU A 29 -7.22 1.22 20.27
CA LEU A 29 -5.88 0.61 20.36
C LEU A 29 -4.83 1.66 20.70
N ARG A 30 -4.63 1.94 21.99
CA ARG A 30 -3.72 3.01 22.45
C ARG A 30 -2.25 2.77 22.07
N GLU A 31 -1.82 1.52 22.02
CA GLU A 31 -0.43 1.13 21.70
C GLU A 31 -0.20 0.87 20.21
N LEU A 32 -1.20 1.13 19.36
CA LEU A 32 -1.08 0.96 17.91
C LEU A 32 0.06 1.83 17.35
N LYS A 33 1.01 1.19 16.66
CA LYS A 33 2.12 1.87 15.97
C LYS A 33 1.93 1.94 14.46
N TYR A 34 1.49 0.85 13.86
CA TYR A 34 1.28 0.71 12.42
C TYR A 34 0.03 -0.13 12.13
N VAL A 35 -0.61 0.14 11.00
CA VAL A 35 -1.72 -0.64 10.44
C VAL A 35 -1.31 -1.10 9.06
N ILE A 36 -1.46 -2.40 8.77
CA ILE A 36 -1.52 -2.88 7.41
C ILE A 36 -2.99 -2.96 6.98
N LYS A 37 -3.33 -2.26 5.90
CA LYS A 37 -4.57 -2.49 5.17
C LYS A 37 -4.26 -3.44 4.02
N CYS A 38 -5.12 -4.43 3.80
CA CYS A 38 -5.04 -5.32 2.64
C CYS A 38 -6.43 -5.70 2.16
N ASP A 39 -6.52 -6.20 0.93
CA ASP A 39 -7.76 -6.80 0.41
C ASP A 39 -7.86 -8.26 0.88
N ASP A 40 -9.06 -8.84 0.85
CA ASP A 40 -9.31 -10.22 1.30
C ASP A 40 -8.78 -11.29 0.32
N ASP A 41 -8.40 -10.87 -0.89
CA ASP A 41 -7.71 -11.67 -1.90
C ASP A 41 -6.20 -11.37 -1.95
N SER A 42 -5.60 -11.00 -0.81
CA SER A 42 -4.16 -10.67 -0.71
C SER A 42 -3.44 -11.53 0.34
N PHE A 43 -2.34 -12.16 -0.06
CA PHE A 43 -1.46 -12.87 0.87
C PHE A 43 -0.42 -11.91 1.45
N VAL A 44 -0.25 -11.90 2.78
CA VAL A 44 0.60 -10.94 3.50
C VAL A 44 1.67 -11.68 4.33
N ARG A 45 2.94 -11.33 4.12
CA ARG A 45 4.08 -11.79 4.93
C ARG A 45 4.26 -10.91 6.17
N VAL A 46 3.40 -11.16 7.16
CA VAL A 46 3.40 -10.41 8.43
C VAL A 46 4.76 -10.49 9.13
N ASP A 47 5.42 -11.63 9.07
CA ASP A 47 6.76 -11.85 9.63
C ASP A 47 7.81 -10.88 9.05
N LEU A 48 7.84 -10.71 7.73
CA LEU A 48 8.78 -9.82 7.07
C LEU A 48 8.41 -8.35 7.25
N ILE A 49 7.11 -8.02 7.23
CA ILE A 49 6.62 -6.66 7.47
C ILE A 49 6.97 -6.20 8.89
N VAL A 50 6.69 -7.02 9.91
CA VAL A 50 7.03 -6.69 11.31
C VAL A 50 8.53 -6.53 11.46
N ARG A 51 9.33 -7.48 10.95
CA ARG A 51 10.79 -7.40 11.00
C ARG A 51 11.33 -6.10 10.38
N ASP A 52 10.84 -5.74 9.20
CA ASP A 52 11.31 -4.54 8.50
C ASP A 52 10.82 -3.25 9.21
N LEU A 53 9.62 -3.24 9.80
CA LEU A 53 9.14 -2.12 10.62
C LEU A 53 9.97 -1.95 11.89
N GLU A 54 10.25 -3.03 12.62
CA GLU A 54 11.06 -3.00 13.84
C GLU A 54 12.50 -2.55 13.58
N ALA A 55 13.08 -2.97 12.45
CA ALA A 55 14.46 -2.66 12.12
C ALA A 55 14.65 -1.26 11.51
N TYR A 56 13.69 -0.77 10.73
CA TYR A 56 13.93 0.37 9.85
C TYR A 56 12.89 1.49 9.92
N ALA A 57 11.71 1.30 10.53
CA ALA A 57 10.69 2.34 10.52
C ALA A 57 10.97 3.44 11.58
N PRO A 58 10.54 4.69 11.31
CA PRO A 58 9.83 5.17 10.11
C PRO A 58 10.74 5.50 8.92
N GLU A 59 12.07 5.50 9.07
CA GLU A 59 13.02 5.96 8.05
C GLU A 59 13.05 5.07 6.81
N MET A 60 12.78 3.78 6.98
CA MET A 60 12.92 2.73 5.97
C MET A 60 14.29 2.81 5.26
N LYS A 61 15.35 2.91 6.08
CA LYS A 61 16.74 2.96 5.62
C LYS A 61 17.50 1.75 6.15
N GLY A 62 17.73 0.76 5.29
CA GLY A 62 18.48 -0.43 5.62
C GLY A 62 19.13 -1.05 4.40
N HIS A 63 20.37 -1.53 4.54
CA HIS A 63 21.08 -2.19 3.43
C HIS A 63 20.33 -3.42 2.91
N SER A 64 19.62 -4.15 3.78
CA SER A 64 18.85 -5.34 3.36
C SER A 64 17.60 -5.01 2.53
N ILE A 65 17.10 -3.77 2.61
CA ILE A 65 15.88 -3.35 1.91
C ILE A 65 16.15 -2.37 0.75
N SER A 66 17.38 -1.85 0.62
CA SER A 66 17.73 -0.77 -0.32
C SER A 66 17.49 -1.09 -1.78
N ASN A 67 17.51 -2.38 -2.15
CA ASN A 67 17.23 -2.82 -3.52
C ASN A 67 15.72 -2.85 -3.84
N TYR A 68 14.87 -2.80 -2.82
CA TYR A 68 13.42 -2.89 -2.98
C TYR A 68 12.73 -1.54 -2.77
N VAL A 69 13.28 -0.71 -1.88
CA VAL A 69 12.64 0.53 -1.45
C VAL A 69 13.20 1.74 -2.17
N SER A 70 12.32 2.69 -2.49
CA SER A 70 12.65 4.04 -2.91
C SER A 70 11.82 5.02 -2.09
N ARG A 71 12.45 6.11 -1.66
CA ARG A 71 11.83 7.16 -0.84
C ARG A 71 12.54 8.49 -1.10
N LYS A 72 11.97 9.60 -0.62
CA LYS A 72 12.61 10.92 -0.73
C LYS A 72 13.57 11.15 0.43
N ASP A 73 14.87 11.10 0.16
CA ASP A 73 15.94 11.44 1.13
C ASP A 73 16.06 12.96 1.30
N SER A 74 15.13 13.56 2.03
CA SER A 74 15.07 15.02 2.15
C SER A 74 14.79 15.56 3.54
N LEU A 75 14.58 14.69 4.53
CA LEU A 75 14.14 15.11 5.86
C LEU A 75 15.09 14.57 6.93
N SER A 76 15.32 15.40 7.95
CA SER A 76 16.12 15.04 9.14
C SER A 76 15.36 14.11 10.08
N GLU A 77 14.03 14.17 10.08
CA GLU A 77 13.15 13.36 10.93
C GLU A 77 11.82 13.13 10.22
N TYR A 78 11.24 11.93 10.38
CA TYR A 78 9.91 11.59 9.86
C TYR A 78 8.87 11.49 10.97
N LYS A 79 7.70 12.10 10.76
CA LYS A 79 6.53 12.07 11.67
C LYS A 79 5.65 10.83 11.46
N GLY A 80 5.96 9.99 10.48
CA GLY A 80 5.16 8.83 10.15
C GLY A 80 5.62 8.12 8.88
N LEU A 81 4.94 7.03 8.55
CA LEU A 81 5.25 6.14 7.45
C LEU A 81 3.99 5.84 6.65
N TYR A 82 4.07 5.97 5.33
CA TYR A 82 3.12 5.43 4.37
C TYR A 82 3.89 4.57 3.36
N TRP A 83 3.77 3.26 3.49
CA TRP A 83 4.62 2.27 2.82
C TRP A 83 3.80 1.31 1.98
N GLY A 84 4.15 1.19 0.70
CA GLY A 84 3.46 0.30 -0.23
C GLY A 84 4.00 0.46 -1.65
N TYR A 85 3.24 0.05 -2.66
CA TYR A 85 3.64 0.21 -4.06
C TYR A 85 2.97 1.44 -4.68
N PHE A 86 3.66 2.58 -4.66
CA PHE A 86 3.12 3.86 -5.11
C PHE A 86 2.97 3.98 -6.63
N ASN A 87 1.90 4.64 -7.06
CA ASN A 87 1.67 5.09 -8.43
C ASN A 87 1.33 6.59 -8.45
N GLY A 88 2.06 7.38 -9.23
CA GLY A 88 1.86 8.82 -9.39
C GLY A 88 1.36 9.24 -10.79
N ARG A 89 1.17 8.29 -11.70
CA ARG A 89 0.83 8.53 -13.11
C ARG A 89 -0.52 7.97 -13.53
N ALA A 90 -1.34 7.53 -12.57
CA ALA A 90 -2.64 6.94 -12.85
C ALA A 90 -3.60 7.99 -13.41
N PRO A 91 -4.20 7.77 -14.60
CA PRO A 91 -5.21 8.68 -15.13
C PRO A 91 -6.50 8.57 -14.32
N VAL A 92 -7.25 9.67 -14.26
CA VAL A 92 -8.57 9.68 -13.65
C VAL A 92 -9.56 9.04 -14.60
N PHE A 93 -10.24 7.98 -14.17
CA PHE A 93 -11.28 7.35 -14.98
C PHE A 93 -12.54 8.24 -14.97
N LYS A 94 -12.95 8.75 -16.13
CA LYS A 94 -14.18 9.56 -16.27
C LYS A 94 -15.40 8.76 -16.71
N LYS A 95 -15.21 7.49 -17.10
CA LYS A 95 -16.25 6.57 -17.58
C LYS A 95 -16.01 5.14 -17.08
N GLY A 96 -17.04 4.31 -17.14
CA GLY A 96 -16.97 2.89 -16.77
C GLY A 96 -17.17 2.62 -15.28
N LYS A 97 -17.00 1.36 -14.88
CA LYS A 97 -17.24 0.90 -13.49
C LYS A 97 -16.37 1.58 -12.44
N TRP A 98 -15.19 2.07 -12.84
CA TRP A 98 -14.21 2.72 -11.97
C TRP A 98 -14.22 4.25 -12.09
N GLN A 99 -15.28 4.84 -12.66
CA GLN A 99 -15.32 6.28 -12.88
C GLN A 99 -15.34 7.08 -11.57
N GLU A 100 -14.54 8.15 -11.51
CA GLU A 100 -14.46 9.07 -10.37
C GLU A 100 -14.99 10.44 -10.79
N LYS A 101 -16.31 10.57 -10.87
CA LYS A 101 -16.97 11.79 -11.35
C LYS A 101 -16.73 13.01 -10.45
N ALA A 102 -16.58 12.79 -9.15
CA ALA A 102 -16.35 13.85 -8.17
C ALA A 102 -14.89 14.36 -8.17
N TRP A 103 -13.99 13.75 -8.94
CA TRP A 103 -12.59 14.16 -8.98
C TRP A 103 -12.40 15.53 -9.64
N PHE A 104 -11.82 16.47 -8.88
CA PHE A 104 -11.58 17.87 -9.30
C PHE A 104 -10.16 18.39 -9.04
N LEU A 105 -9.26 17.57 -8.47
CA LEU A 105 -7.96 18.05 -7.98
C LEU A 105 -6.90 18.21 -9.08
N CYS A 106 -6.86 17.30 -10.06
CA CYS A 106 -5.83 17.25 -11.10
C CYS A 106 -6.27 16.38 -12.29
N ASP A 107 -5.46 16.32 -13.34
CA ASP A 107 -5.69 15.50 -14.54
C ASP A 107 -5.42 14.01 -14.28
N THR A 108 -4.53 13.74 -13.31
CA THR A 108 -4.21 12.41 -12.79
C THR A 108 -4.61 12.30 -11.32
N TYR A 109 -4.71 11.08 -10.80
CA TYR A 109 -4.78 10.91 -9.35
C TYR A 109 -3.50 11.44 -8.68
N LEU A 110 -3.61 11.93 -7.45
CA LEU A 110 -2.45 12.25 -6.61
C LEU A 110 -1.70 10.96 -6.27
N PRO A 111 -0.39 11.00 -5.97
CA PRO A 111 0.37 9.81 -5.59
C PRO A 111 -0.30 9.00 -4.46
N TYR A 112 -0.47 7.71 -4.69
CA TYR A 112 -1.07 6.79 -3.73
C TYR A 112 -0.43 5.41 -3.83
N ALA A 113 -0.41 4.66 -2.72
CA ALA A 113 -0.07 3.24 -2.76
C ALA A 113 -1.23 2.48 -3.41
N LEU A 114 -0.95 1.65 -4.43
CA LEU A 114 -1.97 0.81 -5.07
C LEU A 114 -2.63 -0.12 -4.03
N GLY A 115 -3.91 -0.46 -4.26
CA GLY A 115 -4.73 -1.39 -3.47
C GLY A 115 -4.12 -2.78 -3.22
N GLY A 116 -4.85 -3.79 -2.74
CA GLY A 116 -4.26 -5.08 -2.34
C GLY A 116 -3.46 -5.02 -1.03
N GLY A 117 -2.64 -3.98 -0.80
CA GLY A 117 -2.19 -3.65 0.55
C GLY A 117 -1.11 -2.58 0.69
N TYR A 118 -1.12 -1.92 1.86
CA TYR A 118 -0.15 -0.90 2.25
C TYR A 118 -0.11 -0.76 3.78
N VAL A 119 0.96 -0.17 4.30
CA VAL A 119 1.16 0.10 5.73
C VAL A 119 1.11 1.60 6.01
N ILE A 120 0.40 2.00 7.06
CA ILE A 120 0.35 3.38 7.56
C ILE A 120 0.72 3.45 9.04
N SER A 121 1.40 4.51 9.46
CA SER A 121 1.72 4.78 10.86
C SER A 121 0.52 5.30 11.65
N ARG A 122 0.59 5.15 12.97
CA ARG A 122 -0.38 5.71 13.93
C ARG A 122 -0.71 7.18 13.70
N SER A 123 0.30 8.00 13.36
CA SER A 123 0.10 9.42 13.06
C SER A 123 -0.84 9.67 11.88
N ILE A 124 -0.81 8.82 10.84
CA ILE A 124 -1.76 8.89 9.73
C ILE A 124 -3.14 8.41 10.17
N VAL A 125 -3.20 7.30 10.93
CA VAL A 125 -4.47 6.77 11.48
C VAL A 125 -5.19 7.84 12.30
N ASP A 126 -4.50 8.49 13.23
CA ASP A 126 -5.07 9.53 14.09
C ASP A 126 -5.44 10.79 13.30
N TYR A 127 -4.66 11.16 12.28
CA TYR A 127 -5.00 12.28 11.42
C TYR A 127 -6.30 12.03 10.66
N VAL A 128 -6.44 10.87 10.03
CA VAL A 128 -7.66 10.52 9.28
C VAL A 128 -8.86 10.42 10.21
N ALA A 129 -8.71 9.73 11.34
CA ALA A 129 -9.77 9.59 12.34
C ALA A 129 -10.25 10.93 12.93
N ARG A 130 -9.33 11.86 13.19
CA ARG A 130 -9.67 13.16 13.79
C ARG A 130 -10.35 14.11 12.80
N ASN A 131 -10.03 13.99 11.51
CA ASN A 131 -10.46 14.93 10.49
C ASN A 131 -11.47 14.33 9.50
N SER A 132 -12.03 13.14 9.80
CA SER A 132 -12.85 12.36 8.89
C SER A 132 -13.99 13.15 8.26
N ASP A 133 -14.65 14.02 9.04
CA ASP A 133 -15.75 14.88 8.57
C ASP A 133 -15.34 15.94 7.54
N LEU A 134 -14.05 16.27 7.44
CA LEU A 134 -13.50 17.25 6.50
C LEU A 134 -12.84 16.61 5.28
N LEU A 135 -12.59 15.30 5.31
CA LEU A 135 -11.86 14.60 4.28
C LEU A 135 -12.78 14.21 3.11
N SER A 136 -12.37 14.54 1.89
CA SER A 136 -13.10 14.14 0.68
C SER A 136 -12.98 12.62 0.44
N ASN A 137 -14.11 11.96 0.21
CA ASN A 137 -14.15 10.55 -0.15
C ASN A 137 -14.23 10.39 -1.68
N TYR A 138 -13.37 9.55 -2.24
CA TYR A 138 -13.45 9.06 -3.62
C TYR A 138 -13.85 7.58 -3.63
N ASN A 139 -14.39 7.07 -4.75
CA ASN A 139 -14.85 5.68 -4.80
C ASN A 139 -13.70 4.69 -4.54
N SER A 140 -12.50 5.01 -5.00
CA SER A 140 -11.30 4.23 -4.69
C SER A 140 -10.73 4.66 -3.34
N GLU A 141 -10.69 3.74 -2.39
CA GLU A 141 -10.16 3.96 -1.05
C GLU A 141 -8.67 4.33 -1.08
N ASP A 142 -7.87 3.62 -1.88
CA ASP A 142 -6.45 3.85 -2.02
C ASP A 142 -6.13 5.25 -2.60
N VAL A 143 -6.90 5.71 -3.59
CA VAL A 143 -6.86 7.10 -4.08
C VAL A 143 -7.23 8.08 -2.97
N SER A 144 -8.25 7.78 -2.18
CA SER A 144 -8.67 8.62 -1.06
C SER A 144 -7.57 8.76 -0.02
N MET A 145 -6.90 7.66 0.35
CA MET A 145 -5.74 7.68 1.26
C MET A 145 -4.60 8.54 0.71
N GLY A 146 -4.32 8.47 -0.60
CA GLY A 146 -3.36 9.35 -1.26
C GLY A 146 -3.71 10.83 -1.11
N VAL A 147 -4.99 11.18 -1.25
CA VAL A 147 -5.48 12.56 -1.08
C VAL A 147 -5.40 13.02 0.37
N TRP A 148 -5.91 12.22 1.31
CA TRP A 148 -5.93 12.57 2.74
C TRP A 148 -4.53 12.84 3.28
N THR A 149 -3.54 12.08 2.78
CA THR A 149 -2.17 12.23 3.21
C THR A 149 -1.36 13.23 2.40
N ALA A 150 -1.87 13.77 1.28
CA ALA A 150 -1.08 14.53 0.31
C ALA A 150 -0.34 15.74 0.91
N ALA A 151 -1.00 16.49 1.79
CA ALA A 151 -0.47 17.70 2.42
C ALA A 151 0.27 17.44 3.74
N LEU A 152 0.33 16.18 4.21
CA LEU A 152 1.00 15.87 5.47
C LEU A 152 2.51 16.05 5.34
N ASP A 153 3.02 16.98 6.15
CA ASP A 153 4.44 17.24 6.31
C ASP A 153 5.14 16.06 7.02
N ALA A 154 6.38 15.81 6.60
CA ALA A 154 7.28 14.82 7.16
C ALA A 154 6.74 13.38 7.28
N ILE A 155 5.76 12.99 6.47
CA ILE A 155 5.41 11.58 6.29
C ILE A 155 6.37 10.93 5.29
N ASN A 156 7.08 9.90 5.73
CA ASN A 156 7.90 9.09 4.84
C ASN A 156 7.01 8.29 3.91
N ARG A 157 6.98 8.64 2.63
CA ARG A 157 6.32 7.85 1.60
C ARG A 157 7.35 6.93 0.97
N VAL A 158 7.12 5.64 1.09
CA VAL A 158 8.09 4.60 0.72
C VAL A 158 7.45 3.70 -0.31
N HIS A 159 7.99 3.74 -1.52
CA HIS A 159 7.65 2.81 -2.58
C HIS A 159 8.50 1.55 -2.42
N ASP A 160 7.87 0.39 -2.32
CA ASP A 160 8.54 -0.89 -2.15
C ASP A 160 8.07 -1.91 -3.17
N THR A 161 9.02 -2.40 -3.96
CA THR A 161 8.75 -3.32 -5.06
C THR A 161 8.33 -4.71 -4.58
N ARG A 162 8.40 -5.03 -3.29
CA ARG A 162 7.91 -6.29 -2.71
C ARG A 162 6.40 -6.31 -2.48
N PHE A 163 5.72 -5.18 -2.63
CA PHE A 163 4.25 -5.12 -2.65
C PHE A 163 3.74 -5.40 -4.07
N ASP A 164 3.33 -6.64 -4.34
CA ASP A 164 2.72 -7.06 -5.61
C ASP A 164 1.22 -6.78 -5.61
N THR A 165 0.89 -5.51 -5.79
CA THR A 165 -0.44 -4.94 -5.56
C THR A 165 -1.09 -4.35 -6.82
N GLU A 166 -0.46 -4.52 -7.98
CA GLU A 166 -1.10 -4.18 -9.25
C GLU A 166 -2.31 -5.09 -9.52
N TRP A 167 -3.17 -4.69 -10.47
CA TRP A 167 -4.32 -5.48 -10.91
C TRP A 167 -3.91 -6.87 -11.47
N ILE A 168 -2.70 -6.98 -12.03
CA ILE A 168 -2.12 -8.23 -12.53
C ILE A 168 -0.82 -8.46 -11.75
N SER A 169 -0.74 -9.62 -11.10
CA SER A 169 0.44 -10.05 -10.36
C SER A 169 1.70 -10.05 -11.22
N ARG A 170 2.83 -9.69 -10.59
CA ARG A 170 4.17 -9.71 -11.20
C ARG A 170 4.81 -11.10 -11.14
N GLY A 171 4.15 -12.07 -10.52
CA GLY A 171 4.60 -13.45 -10.42
C GLY A 171 4.65 -13.93 -8.97
N CYS A 172 5.67 -14.71 -8.63
CA CYS A 172 5.96 -14.99 -7.24
C CYS A 172 7.47 -15.01 -6.98
N ASP A 173 7.86 -14.31 -5.93
CA ASP A 173 9.22 -14.25 -5.43
C ASP A 173 9.21 -14.30 -3.89
N ASN A 174 10.24 -14.91 -3.30
CA ASN A 174 10.31 -15.14 -1.87
C ASN A 174 10.45 -13.86 -1.03
N SER A 175 10.89 -12.76 -1.66
CA SER A 175 10.99 -11.47 -0.98
C SER A 175 9.67 -10.70 -0.90
N MET A 176 8.61 -11.14 -1.61
CA MET A 176 7.33 -10.42 -1.64
C MET A 176 6.72 -10.29 -0.23
N LEU A 177 6.26 -9.07 0.08
CA LEU A 177 5.60 -8.73 1.33
C LEU A 177 4.08 -8.85 1.24
N VAL A 178 3.53 -8.43 0.11
CA VAL A 178 2.10 -8.56 -0.21
C VAL A 178 2.00 -9.12 -1.61
N ARG A 179 1.11 -10.10 -1.82
CA ARG A 179 0.83 -10.67 -3.14
C ARG A 179 -0.66 -10.67 -3.41
N HIS A 180 -1.07 -9.93 -4.43
CA HIS A 180 -2.45 -9.76 -4.88
C HIS A 180 -2.55 -10.05 -6.40
N LYS A 181 -3.60 -10.68 -6.91
CA LYS A 181 -4.75 -11.32 -6.25
C LYS A 181 -4.47 -12.80 -6.02
N GLN A 182 -4.96 -13.36 -4.92
CA GLN A 182 -4.84 -14.78 -4.58
C GLN A 182 -6.21 -15.39 -4.33
N THR A 183 -6.42 -16.61 -4.81
CA THR A 183 -7.56 -17.41 -4.37
C THR A 183 -7.28 -17.98 -2.97
N PRO A 184 -8.30 -18.45 -2.24
CA PRO A 184 -8.09 -19.18 -0.98
C PRO A 184 -7.14 -20.38 -1.11
N SER A 185 -7.19 -21.09 -2.23
CA SER A 185 -6.28 -22.22 -2.51
C SER A 185 -4.83 -21.75 -2.68
N ASP A 186 -4.61 -20.64 -3.40
CA ASP A 186 -3.26 -20.08 -3.56
C ASP A 186 -2.69 -19.65 -2.21
N MET A 187 -3.50 -18.95 -1.39
CA MET A 187 -3.10 -18.53 -0.05
C MET A 187 -2.76 -19.71 0.85
N PHE A 188 -3.55 -20.77 0.82
CA PHE A 188 -3.28 -21.99 1.60
C PHE A 188 -1.99 -22.69 1.14
N GLN A 189 -1.74 -22.75 -0.17
CA GLN A 189 -0.51 -23.31 -0.73
C GLN A 189 0.72 -22.49 -0.34
N MET A 190 0.63 -21.15 -0.41
CA MET A 190 1.71 -20.25 0.00
C MET A 190 2.01 -20.43 1.49
N TYR A 191 0.98 -20.45 2.34
CA TYR A 191 1.12 -20.72 3.77
C TYR A 191 1.80 -22.06 4.04
N THR A 192 1.33 -23.14 3.41
CA THR A 192 1.92 -24.47 3.57
C THR A 192 3.40 -24.50 3.14
N THR A 193 3.73 -23.82 2.03
CA THR A 193 5.11 -23.72 1.54
C THR A 193 6.00 -22.98 2.53
N LEU A 194 5.50 -21.88 3.11
CA LEU A 194 6.23 -21.13 4.14
C LEU A 194 6.50 -21.97 5.37
N ILE A 195 5.50 -22.68 5.89
CA ILE A 195 5.66 -23.52 7.07
C ILE A 195 6.70 -24.63 6.83
N HIS A 196 6.59 -25.35 5.71
CA HIS A 196 7.52 -26.44 5.39
C HIS A 196 8.94 -25.97 5.11
N SER A 197 9.10 -24.74 4.63
CA SER A 197 10.41 -24.13 4.35
C SER A 197 10.93 -23.26 5.50
N GLN A 198 10.27 -23.28 6.67
CA GLN A 198 10.64 -22.47 7.84
C GLN A 198 10.74 -20.96 7.51
N GLY A 199 9.80 -20.45 6.70
CA GLY A 199 9.70 -19.05 6.32
C GLY A 199 10.58 -18.63 5.14
N LEU A 200 11.36 -19.55 4.56
CA LEU A 200 12.32 -19.23 3.49
C LEU A 200 11.66 -19.15 2.11
N LYS A 201 10.64 -19.97 1.83
CA LYS A 201 9.98 -20.03 0.52
C LYS A 201 8.51 -19.65 0.60
N LEU A 202 8.13 -18.64 -0.18
CA LEU A 202 6.75 -18.21 -0.37
C LEU A 202 6.02 -19.07 -1.38
N CYS A 203 6.71 -19.48 -2.45
CA CYS A 203 6.15 -20.24 -3.56
C CYS A 203 6.94 -21.51 -3.83
N LYS A 204 6.28 -22.49 -4.45
CA LYS A 204 6.93 -23.75 -4.86
C LYS A 204 8.03 -23.49 -5.88
N THR A 205 7.78 -22.55 -6.79
CA THR A 205 8.68 -22.12 -7.86
C THR A 205 8.59 -20.61 -7.99
N ASP A 206 9.73 -19.94 -8.04
CA ASP A 206 9.77 -18.50 -8.30
C ASP A 206 9.61 -18.26 -9.80
N PHE A 207 8.83 -17.25 -10.16
CA PHE A 207 8.63 -16.87 -11.55
C PHE A 207 8.28 -15.39 -11.65
N THR A 208 8.67 -14.75 -12.75
CA THR A 208 8.34 -13.35 -13.04
C THR A 208 7.46 -13.29 -14.27
N LEU A 209 6.27 -12.71 -14.14
CA LEU A 209 5.35 -12.47 -15.25
C LEU A 209 5.48 -11.05 -15.81
N ARG A 210 5.81 -10.08 -14.96
CA ARG A 210 5.87 -8.65 -15.32
C ARG A 210 6.94 -7.94 -14.52
N LYS A 211 7.53 -6.90 -15.12
CA LYS A 211 8.48 -6.03 -14.44
C LYS A 211 7.78 -5.05 -13.51
N TYR A 212 8.37 -4.84 -12.35
CA TYR A 212 8.09 -3.71 -11.48
C TYR A 212 8.73 -2.41 -12.02
N TYR A 213 8.38 -1.29 -11.42
CA TYR A 213 9.10 -0.02 -11.57
C TYR A 213 9.55 0.45 -10.19
N ASN A 214 10.58 1.30 -10.16
CA ASN A 214 10.93 2.06 -8.97
C ASN A 214 10.27 3.44 -9.06
N TYR A 215 9.74 3.95 -7.95
CA TYR A 215 9.17 5.29 -7.92
C TYR A 215 10.28 6.33 -7.72
N ASN A 216 10.49 7.19 -8.70
CA ASN A 216 11.41 8.32 -8.56
C ASN A 216 10.71 9.49 -7.86
N TRP A 217 11.08 9.73 -6.60
CA TRP A 217 10.53 10.79 -5.75
C TRP A 217 11.06 12.20 -6.05
N ASN A 218 12.03 12.32 -6.95
CA ASN A 218 12.66 13.60 -7.32
C ASN A 218 12.13 14.18 -8.64
N VAL A 219 11.12 13.54 -9.23
CA VAL A 219 10.42 14.04 -10.44
C VAL A 219 8.94 14.26 -10.14
N LEU A 220 8.23 14.90 -11.06
CA LEU A 220 6.78 15.05 -10.97
C LEU A 220 6.11 13.66 -10.88
N PRO A 221 4.99 13.52 -10.14
CA PRO A 221 4.22 12.28 -10.06
C PRO A 221 3.97 11.59 -11.39
N SER A 222 3.60 12.35 -12.43
CA SER A 222 3.34 11.81 -13.78
C SER A 222 4.56 11.15 -14.43
N SER A 223 5.77 11.46 -13.96
CA SER A 223 7.05 10.94 -14.45
C SER A 223 7.72 9.92 -13.52
N CYS A 224 7.09 9.58 -12.38
CA CYS A 224 7.68 8.75 -11.31
C CYS A 224 8.12 7.36 -11.74
N CYS A 225 7.38 6.75 -12.67
CA CYS A 225 7.18 5.31 -12.68
C CYS A 225 7.53 4.68 -14.03
N LYS A 226 8.65 5.13 -14.61
CA LYS A 226 9.19 4.55 -15.85
C LYS A 226 9.63 3.11 -15.56
N LYS A 227 9.13 2.16 -16.36
CA LYS A 227 9.57 0.76 -16.25
C LYS A 227 11.02 0.68 -16.75
N ASN A 228 11.87 -0.07 -16.05
CA ASN A 228 13.23 -0.32 -16.52
C ASN A 228 13.18 -0.88 -17.95
N PRO A 229 14.02 -0.38 -18.87
CA PRO A 229 14.11 -0.95 -20.22
C PRO A 229 14.44 -2.45 -20.10
N SER A 230 14.02 -3.22 -21.11
CA SER A 230 14.48 -4.61 -21.20
C SER A 230 15.99 -4.65 -21.33
N PRO A 231 16.67 -5.63 -20.69
CA PRO A 231 17.98 -5.99 -21.21
C PRO A 231 17.76 -6.29 -22.68
N GLU A 232 18.49 -5.59 -23.54
CA GLU A 232 18.61 -5.96 -24.94
C GLU A 232 19.02 -7.44 -24.96
N VAL A 233 18.20 -8.26 -25.61
CA VAL A 233 18.48 -9.68 -25.84
C VAL A 233 19.53 -9.80 -26.92
#